data_AF-X1IT40-F1
#
_entry.id   AF-X1IT40-F1
#
_cell.length_a   1.000
_cell.length_b   1.000
_cell.length_c   1.000
_cell.angle_alpha   90.00
_cell.angle_beta   90.00
_cell.angle_gamma   90.00
#
_symmetry.space_group_name_H-M   'P 1'
#
loop_
_entity.id
_entity.type
_entity.pdbx_description
1 polymer ?
#
loop_
_entity_poly.entity_id
_entity_poly.type
_entity_poly.pdbx_seq_one_letter_code
_entity_poly.pdbx_strand_id
1 'polypeptide(L)'
;RLLANDTLVPYHLVPLSGMPDDSWVSRALVALGRYAPEEIAQAAYQPVEIVGFSGSMSGHWHEWVQAFDRLASHPDERVREIGRIGRELAQRRYQSALADERRDAIYGW
;
A
#
# COMPACT_ATOMS: atom_id res chain seq x y z
N ARG A 1 2.06 23.17 -8.43
CA ARG A 1 2.77 21.92 -8.05
C ARG A 1 2.37 21.59 -6.61
N LEU A 2 1.62 20.51 -6.37
CA LEU A 2 1.04 20.20 -5.05
C LEU A 2 2.12 20.16 -3.95
N LEU A 3 3.16 19.34 -4.14
CA LEU A 3 4.25 19.12 -3.17
C LEU A 3 5.13 20.35 -2.84
N ALA A 4 4.97 21.46 -3.56
CA ALA A 4 5.70 22.70 -3.34
C ALA A 4 4.91 23.70 -2.47
N ASN A 5 3.68 23.39 -2.11
CA ASN A 5 2.82 24.28 -1.33
C ASN A 5 2.69 23.77 0.11
N ASP A 6 3.39 24.40 1.05
CA ASP A 6 3.40 23.97 2.45
C ASP A 6 2.03 24.04 3.14
N THR A 7 1.07 24.82 2.62
CA THR A 7 -0.30 24.85 3.16
C THR A 7 -1.11 23.60 2.83
N LEU A 8 -0.65 22.81 1.85
CA LEU A 8 -1.33 21.58 1.39
C LEU A 8 -0.62 20.30 1.86
N VAL A 9 0.32 20.39 2.80
CA VAL A 9 1.01 19.24 3.40
C VAL A 9 0.07 18.09 3.79
N PRO A 10 -1.12 18.32 4.38
CA PRO A 10 -2.06 17.24 4.69
C PRO A 10 -2.51 16.41 3.47
N TYR A 11 -2.43 16.97 2.26
CA TYR A 11 -2.91 16.36 1.01
C TYR A 11 -1.79 15.86 0.10
N HIS A 12 -0.52 16.09 0.45
CA HIS A 12 0.63 15.78 -0.40
C HIS A 12 0.75 14.29 -0.76
N LEU A 13 0.36 13.42 0.17
CA LEU A 13 0.44 11.96 0.01
C LEU A 13 -0.87 11.33 -0.47
N VAL A 14 -1.97 12.09 -0.55
CA VAL A 14 -3.27 11.59 -1.07
C VAL A 14 -3.16 10.98 -2.46
N PRO A 15 -2.37 11.52 -3.42
CA PRO A 15 -2.19 10.89 -4.73
C PRO A 15 -1.49 9.52 -4.71
N LEU A 16 -0.93 9.13 -3.56
CA LEU A 16 -0.34 7.81 -3.34
C LEU A 16 -1.31 6.83 -2.70
N SER A 17 -2.55 7.25 -2.41
CA SER A 17 -3.58 6.33 -1.92
C SER A 17 -3.97 5.30 -2.99
N GLY A 18 -4.04 4.02 -2.60
CA GLY A 18 -4.40 2.91 -3.47
C GLY A 18 -3.25 1.96 -3.82
N MET A 19 -3.60 0.89 -4.54
CA MET A 19 -2.67 -0.20 -4.85
C MET A 19 -1.51 0.28 -5.75
N PRO A 20 -0.26 -0.06 -5.43
CA PRO A 20 0.88 0.32 -6.26
C PRO A 20 0.86 -0.30 -7.66
N ASP A 21 1.08 0.54 -8.66
CA ASP A 21 1.33 0.22 -10.06
C ASP A 21 2.49 1.08 -10.61
N ASP A 22 2.79 0.99 -11.91
CA ASP A 22 3.87 1.77 -12.52
C ASP A 22 3.62 3.30 -12.45
N SER A 23 2.35 3.73 -12.52
CA SER A 23 1.99 5.14 -12.40
C SER A 23 2.21 5.65 -10.97
N TRP A 24 1.99 4.78 -9.98
CA TRP A 24 2.20 5.05 -8.57
C TRP A 24 3.67 5.25 -8.26
N VAL A 25 4.56 4.43 -8.83
CA VAL A 25 6.02 4.54 -8.65
C VAL A 25 6.52 5.92 -9.07
N SER A 26 6.02 6.45 -10.19
CA SER A 26 6.37 7.80 -10.66
C SER A 26 5.99 8.87 -9.64
N ARG A 27 4.83 8.76 -8.98
CA ARG A 27 4.39 9.69 -7.93
C ARG A 27 5.22 9.54 -6.66
N ALA A 28 5.54 8.29 -6.28
CA ALA A 28 6.34 7.97 -5.11
C ALA A 28 7.77 8.53 -5.21
N LEU A 29 8.39 8.44 -6.39
CA LEU A 29 9.70 9.03 -6.67
C LEU A 29 9.71 10.55 -6.50
N VAL A 30 8.63 11.25 -6.83
CA VAL A 30 8.51 12.69 -6.58
C VAL A 30 8.36 12.97 -5.07
N ALA A 31 7.60 12.14 -4.36
CA ALA A 31 7.39 12.28 -2.91
C ALA A 31 8.68 12.02 -2.11
N LEU A 32 9.56 11.13 -2.57
CA LEU A 32 10.87 10.85 -1.94
C LEU A 32 11.77 12.10 -1.82
N GLY A 33 11.49 13.16 -2.58
CA GLY A 33 12.19 14.44 -2.40
C GLY A 33 11.86 15.16 -1.08
N ARG A 34 10.86 14.68 -0.32
CA ARG A 34 10.39 15.31 0.93
C ARG A 34 10.00 14.32 2.02
N TYR A 35 9.58 13.11 1.67
CA TYR A 35 9.02 12.13 2.60
C TYR A 35 9.90 10.89 2.70
N ALA A 36 9.89 10.26 3.86
CA ALA A 36 10.58 9.00 4.09
C ALA A 36 9.87 7.84 3.34
N PRO A 37 10.62 6.77 2.97
CA PRO A 37 10.05 5.56 2.37
C PRO A 37 8.87 4.99 3.16
N GLU A 38 8.94 5.00 4.49
CA GLU A 38 7.89 4.53 5.40
C GLU A 38 6.58 5.32 5.23
N GLU A 39 6.66 6.66 5.18
CA GLU A 39 5.49 7.53 5.00
C GLU A 39 4.83 7.29 3.63
N ILE A 40 5.65 7.08 2.60
CA ILE A 40 5.20 6.78 1.24
C ILE A 40 4.54 5.40 1.16
N ALA A 41 5.12 4.39 1.80
CA ALA A 41 4.53 3.05 1.85
C ALA A 41 3.19 3.06 2.61
N GLN A 42 3.12 3.79 3.73
CA GLN A 42 1.89 3.96 4.51
C GLN A 42 0.81 4.74 3.73
N ALA A 43 1.21 5.71 2.90
CA ALA A 43 0.29 6.49 2.08
C ALA A 43 -0.55 5.63 1.13
N ALA A 44 -0.01 4.52 0.63
CA ALA A 44 -0.75 3.55 -0.18
C ALA A 44 -2.00 3.03 0.54
N TYR A 45 -1.90 2.83 1.85
CA TYR A 45 -2.98 2.31 2.69
C TYR A 45 -3.90 3.37 3.26
N GLN A 46 -3.73 4.65 2.91
CA GLN A 46 -4.74 5.65 3.25
C GLN A 46 -6.08 5.22 2.68
N PRO A 47 -7.20 5.56 3.36
CA PRO A 47 -8.50 5.01 3.02
C PRO A 47 -8.89 5.37 1.59
N VAL A 48 -8.63 4.44 0.67
CA VAL A 48 -9.50 4.18 -0.45
C VAL A 48 -10.53 3.23 0.13
N GLU A 49 -11.76 3.71 0.27
CA GLU A 49 -12.91 2.88 0.56
C GLU A 49 -12.79 1.53 -0.14
N ILE A 50 -12.87 0.41 0.59
CA ILE A 50 -12.99 -0.95 0.03
C ILE A 50 -14.40 -1.11 -0.57
N VAL A 51 -14.86 -0.10 -1.30
CA VAL A 51 -16.19 -0.04 -1.88
C VAL A 51 -16.14 -0.83 -3.18
N GLY A 52 -16.89 -1.92 -3.20
CA GLY A 52 -17.06 -2.75 -4.38
C GLY A 52 -16.12 -3.95 -4.51
N PHE A 53 -15.27 -4.25 -3.52
CA PHE A 53 -14.56 -5.52 -3.52
C PHE A 53 -15.53 -6.67 -3.23
N SER A 54 -15.51 -7.70 -4.06
CA SER A 54 -16.17 -8.98 -3.83
C SER A 54 -15.12 -10.09 -3.81
N GLY A 55 -15.16 -10.95 -2.79
CA GLY A 55 -14.19 -12.02 -2.61
C GLY A 55 -13.70 -12.15 -1.16
N SER A 56 -12.61 -12.91 -0.97
CA SER A 56 -11.99 -13.09 0.35
C SER A 56 -11.05 -11.91 0.68
N MET A 57 -11.01 -11.49 1.94
CA MET A 57 -10.08 -10.46 2.40
C MET A 57 -8.64 -10.93 2.27
N SER A 58 -8.38 -12.22 2.46
CA SER A 58 -7.07 -12.83 2.18
C SER A 58 -6.70 -12.66 0.71
N GLY A 59 -7.63 -12.83 -0.22
CA GLY A 59 -7.41 -12.59 -1.65
C GLY A 59 -7.03 -11.14 -1.91
N HIS A 60 -7.79 -10.19 -1.36
CA HIS A 60 -7.49 -8.76 -1.44
C HIS A 60 -6.06 -8.45 -0.95
N TRP A 61 -5.73 -8.85 0.28
CA TRP A 61 -4.40 -8.57 0.83
C TRP A 61 -3.27 -9.33 0.13
N HIS A 62 -3.56 -10.47 -0.49
CA HIS A 62 -2.59 -11.17 -1.32
C HIS A 62 -2.18 -10.35 -2.55
N GLU A 63 -3.13 -9.70 -3.22
CA GLU A 63 -2.85 -8.78 -4.33
C GLU A 63 -1.96 -7.61 -3.89
N TRP A 64 -2.21 -7.06 -2.70
CA TRP A 64 -1.36 -6.04 -2.10
C TRP A 64 0.07 -6.53 -1.84
N VAL A 65 0.22 -7.76 -1.32
CA VAL A 65 1.55 -8.39 -1.14
C VAL A 65 2.27 -8.47 -2.48
N GLN A 66 1.58 -8.95 -3.53
CA GLN A 66 2.17 -9.06 -4.87
C GLN A 66 2.55 -7.70 -5.46
N ALA A 67 1.70 -6.68 -5.31
CA ALA A 67 1.98 -5.34 -5.80
C ALA A 67 3.26 -4.78 -5.17
N PHE A 68 3.40 -4.88 -3.85
CA PHE A 68 4.61 -4.43 -3.17
C PHE A 68 5.84 -5.31 -3.42
N ASP A 69 5.66 -6.60 -3.69
CA ASP A 69 6.76 -7.51 -4.05
C ASP A 69 7.38 -7.13 -5.41
N ARG A 70 6.56 -6.67 -6.37
CA ARG A 70 7.05 -6.07 -7.62
C ARG A 70 7.93 -4.85 -7.36
N LEU A 71 7.51 -3.96 -6.45
CA LEU A 71 8.30 -2.79 -6.05
C LEU A 71 9.59 -3.20 -5.32
N ALA A 72 9.55 -4.23 -4.48
CA ALA A 72 10.73 -4.76 -3.78
C ALA A 72 11.81 -5.30 -4.73
N SER A 73 11.43 -5.65 -5.96
CA SER A 73 12.32 -6.11 -7.03
C SER A 73 12.77 -5.00 -8.01
N HIS A 74 12.38 -3.75 -7.76
CA HIS A 74 12.66 -2.62 -8.65
C HIS A 74 14.16 -2.28 -8.74
N PRO A 75 14.69 -1.76 -9.88
CA PRO A 75 16.11 -1.40 -10.00
C PRO A 75 16.54 -0.20 -9.13
N ASP A 76 15.64 0.75 -8.85
CA ASP A 76 15.89 1.86 -7.89
C ASP A 76 15.79 1.36 -6.44
N GLU A 77 16.87 1.52 -5.68
CA GLU A 77 16.98 1.10 -4.27
C GLU A 77 15.92 1.73 -3.36
N ARG A 78 15.57 2.99 -3.60
CA ARG A 78 14.59 3.70 -2.77
C ARG A 78 13.19 3.13 -2.99
N VAL A 79 12.89 2.74 -4.24
CA VAL A 79 11.64 2.06 -4.58
C VAL A 79 11.61 0.64 -4.00
N ARG A 80 12.75 -0.08 -4.01
CA ARG A 80 12.84 -1.39 -3.33
C ARG A 80 12.52 -1.29 -1.86
N GLU A 81 13.05 -0.27 -1.18
CA GLU A 81 12.80 -0.10 0.26
C GLU A 81 11.34 0.19 0.56
N ILE A 82 10.69 1.07 -0.24
CA ILE A 82 9.23 1.27 -0.17
C ILE A 82 8.49 -0.06 -0.38
N GLY A 83 8.93 -0.84 -1.38
CA GLY A 83 8.40 -2.17 -1.69
C GLY A 83 8.48 -3.13 -0.50
N ARG A 84 9.64 -3.21 0.14
CA ARG A 84 9.88 -4.07 1.31
C ARG A 84 8.96 -3.69 2.48
N ILE A 85 8.91 -2.40 2.83
CA ILE A 85 8.06 -1.90 3.92
C ILE A 85 6.58 -2.17 3.65
N GLY A 86 6.12 -1.82 2.45
CA GLY A 86 4.73 -2.05 2.04
C GLY A 86 4.37 -3.54 2.02
N ARG A 87 5.29 -4.40 1.55
CA ARG A 87 5.09 -5.85 1.56
C ARG A 87 4.90 -6.38 2.98
N GLU A 88 5.72 -5.93 3.94
CA GLU A 88 5.58 -6.33 5.34
C GLU A 88 4.23 -5.90 5.94
N LEU A 89 3.76 -4.69 5.61
CA LEU A 89 2.45 -4.19 6.00
C LEU A 89 1.30 -5.02 5.40
N ALA A 90 1.36 -5.33 4.09
CA ALA A 90 0.40 -6.17 3.40
C ALA A 90 0.38 -7.59 3.98
N GLN A 91 1.56 -8.15 4.26
CA GLN A 91 1.72 -9.50 4.76
C GLN A 91 1.06 -9.68 6.14
N ARG A 92 1.17 -8.69 7.04
CA ARG A 92 0.47 -8.72 8.33
C ARG A 92 -1.04 -8.76 8.16
N ARG A 93 -1.58 -7.93 7.26
CA ARG A 93 -3.02 -7.88 6.99
C ARG A 93 -3.54 -9.16 6.32
N TYR A 94 -2.76 -9.73 5.39
CA TYR A 94 -3.05 -11.04 4.78
C TYR A 94 -3.16 -12.15 5.83
N GLN A 95 -2.20 -12.24 6.75
CA GLN A 95 -2.24 -13.27 7.80
C GLN A 95 -3.41 -13.07 8.76
N SER A 96 -3.76 -11.82 9.10
CA SER A 96 -4.96 -11.52 9.89
C SER A 96 -6.23 -11.98 9.17
N ALA A 97 -6.38 -11.62 7.90
CA ALA A 97 -7.54 -12.00 7.10
C ALA A 97 -7.68 -13.52 6.96
N LEU A 98 -6.58 -14.25 6.78
CA LEU A 98 -6.62 -15.71 6.78
C LEU A 98 -7.07 -16.29 8.14
N ALA A 99 -6.64 -15.70 9.24
CA ALA A 99 -7.04 -16.15 10.57
C ALA A 99 -8.52 -15.90 10.84
N ASP A 100 -9.05 -14.76 10.39
CA ASP A 100 -10.46 -14.40 10.52
C ASP A 100 -11.33 -15.29 9.62
N GLU A 101 -10.98 -15.47 8.36
CA GLU A 101 -11.70 -16.37 7.43
C GLU A 101 -11.72 -17.82 7.92
N ARG A 102 -10.63 -18.31 8.53
CA ARG A 102 -10.61 -19.63 9.16
C ARG A 102 -11.56 -19.72 10.35
N ARG A 103 -11.65 -18.65 11.15
CA ARG A 103 -12.57 -18.58 12.28
C ARG A 103 -14.01 -18.62 11.79
N ASP A 104 -14.32 -17.84 10.76
CA ASP A 104 -15.67 -17.78 10.19
C ASP A 104 -16.06 -19.11 9.53
N ALA A 105 -15.12 -19.80 8.87
CA ALA A 105 -15.37 -21.14 8.33
C ALA A 105 -15.66 -22.21 9.40
N ILE A 106 -15.19 -22.01 10.63
CA ILE A 106 -15.42 -22.92 11.76
C ILE A 106 -16.72 -22.56 12.50
N TYR A 107 -16.97 -21.27 12.73
CA TYR A 107 -18.04 -20.80 13.62
C TYR A 107 -19.27 -20.23 12.90
N GLY A 108 -19.17 -19.94 11.59
CA GLY A 108 -20.31 -19.63 10.72
C GLY A 108 -21.06 -18.33 11.03
N TRP A 109 -20.36 -17.27 11.43
CA TRP A 109 -20.98 -15.94 11.61
C TRP A 109 -21.35 -15.27 10.28
#